data_AF-A0A418GJ62-F1
#
_entry.id   AF-A0A418GJ62-F1
#
_cell.length_a   1.000
_cell.length_b   1.000
_cell.length_c   1.000
_cell.angle_alpha   90.00
_cell.angle_beta   90.00
_cell.angle_gamma   90.00
#
_symmetry.space_group_name_H-M   'P 1'
#
loop_
_entity.id
_entity.type
_entity.pdbx_description
1 polymer ?
#
loop_
_entity_poly.entity_id
_entity_poly.type
_entity_poly.pdbx_seq_one_letter_code
_entity_poly.pdbx_strand_id
1 'polypeptide(L)'
;IYTPGFESYQDPLNKQYPLQLTGFHYKSRVHSTYGNVDVLKAACRQEMWINPLDAQKRGINNGDKVRIFNDRGEVHIEAKVTPRMMPGVVALGEGAWYDPDTKRVDKGGCINVLTT
;
A
#
# COMPACT_ATOMS: atom_id res chain seq x y z
N ILE A 1 11.50 5.49 26.06
CA ILE A 1 12.26 6.35 25.13
C ILE A 1 12.02 5.79 23.72
N TYR A 2 11.50 6.60 22.79
CA TYR A 2 11.38 6.20 21.38
C TYR A 2 12.76 6.21 20.74
N THR A 3 13.09 5.17 19.96
CA THR A 3 14.31 5.12 19.15
C THR A 3 13.88 4.93 17.70
N PRO A 4 14.15 5.89 16.79
CA PRO A 4 13.79 5.75 15.39
C PRO A 4 14.58 4.59 14.76
N GLY A 5 13.88 3.76 13.97
CA GLY A 5 14.50 2.75 13.12
C GLY A 5 14.98 3.32 11.78
N PHE A 6 15.44 2.44 10.89
CA PHE A 6 15.69 2.78 9.49
C PHE A 6 14.40 3.28 8.83
N GLU A 7 14.51 4.25 7.91
CA GLU A 7 13.37 4.76 7.13
C GLU A 7 12.17 5.19 7.99
N SER A 8 12.47 5.69 9.19
CA SER A 8 11.46 6.24 10.09
C SER A 8 10.89 7.55 9.55
N TYR A 9 9.80 8.02 10.16
CA TYR A 9 9.21 9.31 9.83
C TYR A 9 10.19 10.50 9.94
N GLN A 10 11.23 10.38 10.77
CA GLN A 10 12.27 11.41 10.98
C GLN A 10 13.44 11.30 10.00
N ASP A 11 13.47 10.25 9.17
CA ASP A 11 14.55 10.01 8.21
C ASP A 11 14.57 11.10 7.12
N PRO A 12 15.74 11.62 6.71
CA PRO A 12 15.85 12.56 5.59
C PRO A 12 15.18 12.10 4.30
N LEU A 13 15.08 10.79 4.07
CA LEU A 13 14.41 10.18 2.93
C LEU A 13 12.91 10.55 2.84
N ASN A 14 12.28 10.95 3.95
CA ASN A 14 10.91 11.47 3.98
C ASN A 14 10.72 12.67 3.05
N LYS A 15 11.76 13.48 2.80
CA LYS A 15 11.70 14.60 1.84
C LYS A 15 11.43 14.13 0.40
N GLN A 16 11.89 12.93 0.05
CA GLN A 16 11.67 12.31 -1.26
C GLN A 16 10.41 11.44 -1.25
N TYR A 17 10.19 10.68 -0.18
CA TYR A 17 9.05 9.79 0.01
C TYR A 17 8.25 10.19 1.27
N PRO A 18 7.34 11.17 1.18
CA PRO A 18 6.72 11.80 2.36
C PRO A 18 5.58 11.00 3.01
N LEU A 19 5.28 9.80 2.51
CA LEU A 19 4.21 8.95 3.04
C LEU A 19 4.81 7.71 3.71
N GLN A 20 4.49 7.50 4.99
CA GLN A 20 4.88 6.29 5.70
C GLN A 20 3.94 5.14 5.33
N LEU A 21 4.50 4.02 4.85
CA LEU A 21 3.75 2.81 4.57
C LEU A 21 3.67 1.93 5.81
N THR A 22 2.47 1.42 6.11
CA THR A 22 2.26 0.36 7.10
C THR A 22 1.54 -0.85 6.51
N GLY A 23 1.95 -2.04 6.94
CA GLY A 23 1.31 -3.31 6.60
C GLY A 23 0.32 -3.75 7.67
N PHE A 24 -0.73 -4.45 7.26
CA PHE A 24 -1.68 -5.06 8.20
C PHE A 24 -2.19 -6.41 7.68
N HIS A 25 -2.51 -7.31 8.61
CA HIS A 25 -3.12 -8.60 8.27
C HIS A 25 -4.48 -8.37 7.60
N TYR A 26 -4.65 -8.92 6.41
CA TYR A 26 -5.80 -8.60 5.58
C TYR A 26 -7.03 -9.43 5.94
N LYS A 27 -8.21 -8.81 5.90
CA LYS A 27 -9.46 -9.43 6.42
C LYS A 27 -9.83 -10.74 5.72
N SER A 28 -9.51 -10.88 4.43
CA SER A 28 -9.93 -12.00 3.60
C SER A 28 -8.86 -13.08 3.42
N ARG A 29 -7.73 -12.98 4.13
CA ARG A 29 -6.62 -13.93 4.01
C ARG A 29 -5.93 -14.17 5.35
N VAL A 30 -5.23 -15.30 5.46
CA VAL A 30 -4.24 -15.54 6.51
C VAL A 30 -2.89 -15.54 5.83
N HIS A 31 -2.18 -14.42 5.91
CA HIS A 31 -1.04 -14.13 5.05
C HIS A 31 -1.41 -14.32 3.57
N SER A 32 -0.69 -15.14 2.81
CA SER A 32 -0.98 -15.44 1.41
C SER A 32 -2.03 -16.54 1.20
N THR A 33 -2.40 -17.27 2.26
CA THR A 33 -3.41 -18.33 2.18
C THR A 33 -4.79 -17.74 1.89
N TYR A 34 -5.57 -18.43 1.06
CA TYR A 34 -6.88 -18.00 0.52
C TYR A 34 -6.82 -16.86 -0.48
N GLY A 35 -5.61 -16.39 -0.83
CA GLY A 35 -5.40 -15.41 -1.89
C GLY A 35 -5.79 -15.87 -3.29
N ASN A 36 -6.22 -17.12 -3.48
CA ASN A 36 -6.75 -17.69 -4.71
C ASN A 36 -8.28 -17.84 -4.73
N VAL A 37 -8.98 -17.57 -3.62
CA VAL A 37 -10.43 -17.78 -3.50
C VAL A 37 -11.19 -16.57 -4.02
N ASP A 38 -11.88 -16.71 -5.16
CA ASP A 38 -12.47 -15.59 -5.89
C ASP A 38 -13.56 -14.83 -5.10
N VAL A 39 -14.42 -15.54 -4.36
CA VAL A 39 -15.44 -14.88 -3.54
C VAL A 39 -14.84 -14.01 -2.43
N LEU A 40 -13.70 -14.42 -1.87
CA LEU A 40 -12.98 -13.66 -0.85
C LEU A 40 -12.24 -12.45 -1.45
N LYS A 41 -11.67 -12.60 -2.65
CA LYS A 41 -11.09 -11.48 -3.41
C LYS A 41 -12.13 -10.42 -3.76
N ALA A 42 -13.31 -10.85 -4.22
CA ALA A 42 -14.39 -9.95 -4.59
C ALA A 42 -14.96 -9.20 -3.39
N ALA A 43 -15.16 -9.89 -2.25
CA ALA A 43 -15.71 -9.30 -1.03
C ALA A 43 -14.74 -8.30 -0.36
N CYS A 44 -13.44 -8.51 -0.49
CA CYS A 44 -12.39 -7.67 0.09
C CYS A 44 -11.27 -7.49 -0.94
N ARG A 45 -11.46 -6.54 -1.87
CA ARG A 45 -10.44 -6.22 -2.88
C ARG A 45 -9.18 -5.69 -2.23
N GLN A 46 -8.01 -6.00 -2.77
CA GLN A 46 -6.76 -5.40 -2.34
C GLN A 46 -6.74 -3.94 -2.81
N GLU A 47 -6.54 -3.00 -1.89
CA GLU A 47 -6.60 -1.56 -2.16
C GLU A 47 -5.54 -0.84 -1.31
N MET A 48 -5.01 0.28 -1.82
CA MET A 48 -4.12 1.17 -1.07
C MET A 48 -4.92 2.17 -0.25
N TRP A 49 -4.78 2.13 1.08
CA TRP A 49 -5.54 3.00 1.96
C TRP A 49 -4.80 4.34 2.13
N ILE A 50 -5.52 5.44 1.89
CA ILE A 50 -4.98 6.79 1.96
C ILE A 50 -5.97 7.75 2.64
N ASN A 51 -5.43 8.70 3.42
CA ASN A 51 -6.23 9.74 4.05
C ASN A 51 -6.82 10.72 2.98
N PRO A 52 -8.06 11.23 3.15
CA PRO A 52 -8.66 12.17 2.20
C PRO A 52 -7.83 13.44 1.92
N LEU A 53 -7.15 13.98 2.93
CA LEU A 53 -6.32 15.19 2.77
C LEU A 53 -5.10 14.91 1.87
N ASP A 54 -4.49 13.74 2.01
CA ASP A 54 -3.33 13.36 1.19
C ASP A 54 -3.73 12.94 -0.22
N ALA A 55 -4.89 12.30 -0.35
CA ALA A 55 -5.49 11.97 -1.63
C ALA A 55 -5.85 13.24 -2.41
N GLN A 56 -6.50 14.22 -1.76
CA GLN A 56 -6.86 15.51 -2.37
C GLN A 56 -5.64 16.28 -2.86
N LYS A 57 -4.58 16.38 -2.05
CA LYS A 57 -3.30 17.02 -2.45
C LYS A 57 -2.66 16.38 -3.69
N ARG A 58 -3.00 15.11 -3.96
CA ARG A 58 -2.47 14.31 -5.07
C ARG A 58 -3.47 14.13 -6.21
N GLY A 59 -4.67 14.70 -6.11
CA GLY A 59 -5.72 14.53 -7.12
C GLY A 59 -6.25 13.09 -7.23
N ILE A 60 -6.18 12.30 -6.16
CA ILE A 60 -6.61 10.90 -6.11
C ILE A 60 -8.04 10.81 -5.60
N ASN A 61 -8.93 10.19 -6.36
CA ASN A 61 -10.27 9.83 -5.93
C ASN A 61 -10.33 8.37 -5.46
N ASN A 62 -11.41 8.03 -4.74
CA ASN A 62 -11.64 6.66 -4.31
C ASN A 62 -11.91 5.75 -5.53
N GLY A 63 -11.19 4.64 -5.62
CA GLY A 63 -11.23 3.69 -6.74
C GLY A 63 -10.24 4.00 -7.86
N ASP A 64 -9.55 5.14 -7.82
CA ASP A 64 -8.55 5.45 -8.85
C ASP A 64 -7.39 4.46 -8.77
N LYS A 65 -6.91 4.04 -9.95
CA LYS A 65 -5.71 3.22 -10.04
C LYS A 65 -4.49 4.12 -9.78
N VAL A 66 -3.79 3.87 -8.68
CA VAL A 66 -2.65 4.66 -8.24
C VAL A 66 -1.34 3.90 -8.42
N ARG A 67 -0.27 4.66 -8.64
CA ARG A 67 1.11 4.17 -8.68
C ARG A 67 1.77 4.43 -7.33
N ILE A 68 2.21 3.37 -6.66
CA ILE A 68 2.92 3.42 -5.39
C ILE A 68 4.34 2.91 -5.64
N PHE A 69 5.35 3.67 -5.26
CA PHE A 69 6.73 3.34 -5.60
C PHE A 69 7.74 3.90 -4.59
N ASN A 70 8.92 3.27 -4.58
CA ASN A 70 10.16 3.80 -4.02
C ASN A 70 11.34 3.29 -4.87
N ASP A 71 12.57 3.41 -4.38
CA ASP A 71 13.75 2.95 -5.11
C ASP A 71 13.82 1.43 -5.30
N ARG A 72 13.00 0.64 -4.59
CA ARG A 72 13.01 -0.83 -4.64
C ARG A 72 12.06 -1.39 -5.68
N GLY A 73 10.89 -0.77 -5.84
CA GLY A 73 9.84 -1.34 -6.68
C GLY A 73 8.62 -0.44 -6.85
N GLU A 74 7.66 -0.96 -7.61
CA GLU A 74 6.48 -0.24 -8.03
C GLU A 74 5.24 -1.16 -8.05
N VAL A 75 4.13 -0.67 -7.50
CA VAL A 75 2.85 -1.35 -7.36
C VAL A 75 1.74 -0.47 -7.95
N HIS A 76 0.86 -1.04 -8.78
CA HIS A 76 -0.30 -0.35 -9.36
C HIS A 76 -1.61 -1.00 -8.91
N ILE A 77 -2.35 -0.34 -8.03
CA ILE A 77 -3.61 -0.85 -7.49
C ILE A 77 -4.61 0.27 -7.23
N GLU A 78 -5.87 -0.07 -6.95
CA GLU A 78 -6.92 0.89 -6.63
C GLU A 78 -6.69 1.56 -5.26
N ALA A 79 -6.99 2.85 -5.17
CA ALA A 79 -6.97 3.59 -3.92
C ALA A 79 -8.29 3.46 -3.16
N LYS A 80 -8.19 3.22 -1.85
CA LYS A 80 -9.28 3.37 -0.89
C LYS A 80 -9.08 4.65 -0.10
N VAL A 81 -9.81 5.71 -0.45
CA VAL A 81 -9.74 6.98 0.26
C VAL A 81 -10.60 6.89 1.52
N THR A 82 -9.98 7.00 2.70
CA THR A 82 -10.70 6.77 3.96
C THR A 82 -10.16 7.62 5.12
N PRO A 83 -11.01 8.25 5.94
CA PRO A 83 -10.59 9.05 7.09
C PRO A 83 -10.03 8.20 8.25
N ARG A 84 -10.01 6.87 8.11
CA ARG A 84 -9.42 5.95 9.10
C ARG A 84 -7.88 5.97 9.09
N MET A 85 -7.27 6.52 8.04
CA MET A 85 -5.83 6.69 7.97
C MET A 85 -5.41 8.01 8.62
N MET A 86 -4.30 8.01 9.35
CA MET A 86 -3.65 9.25 9.79
C MET A 86 -3.07 9.99 8.58
N PRO A 87 -3.17 11.33 8.49
CA PRO A 87 -2.47 12.08 7.44
C PRO A 87 -0.96 11.79 7.44
N GLY A 88 -0.37 11.65 6.25
CA GLY A 88 1.02 11.25 6.06
C GLY A 88 1.28 9.74 6.16
N VAL A 89 0.26 8.93 6.47
CA VAL A 89 0.37 7.47 6.59
C VAL A 89 -0.55 6.79 5.58
N VAL A 90 -0.01 5.78 4.89
CA VAL A 90 -0.75 4.92 3.97
C VAL A 90 -0.62 3.47 4.39
N ALA A 91 -1.60 2.64 4.02
CA ALA A 91 -1.60 1.24 4.40
C ALA A 91 -1.92 0.31 3.25
N LEU A 92 -1.24 -0.84 3.23
CA LEU A 92 -1.47 -1.90 2.26
C LEU A 92 -1.59 -3.24 3.00
N GLY A 93 -2.59 -4.03 2.63
CA GLY A 93 -2.81 -5.34 3.25
C GLY A 93 -1.68 -6.31 2.89
N GLU A 94 -1.17 -7.06 3.86
CA GLU A 94 -0.18 -8.11 3.57
C GLU A 94 -0.79 -9.33 2.85
N GLY A 95 0.09 -10.21 2.34
CA GLY A 95 -0.29 -11.50 1.78
C GLY A 95 -0.91 -11.47 0.38
N ALA A 96 -1.00 -10.31 -0.28
CA ALA A 96 -1.34 -10.27 -1.69
C ALA A 96 -0.25 -10.95 -2.53
N TRP A 97 -0.67 -11.79 -3.49
CA TRP A 97 0.27 -12.50 -4.36
C TRP A 97 0.93 -11.53 -5.33
N TYR A 98 2.23 -11.67 -5.52
CA TYR A 98 2.99 -10.88 -6.49
C TYR A 98 2.57 -11.25 -7.92
N ASP A 99 2.18 -10.24 -8.70
CA ASP A 99 1.70 -10.38 -10.08
C ASP A 99 2.32 -9.28 -10.96
N PRO A 100 3.60 -9.42 -11.33
CA PRO A 100 4.31 -8.41 -12.11
C PRO A 100 3.93 -8.43 -13.59
N ASP A 101 3.83 -7.24 -14.18
CA ASP A 101 3.81 -7.10 -15.63
C ASP A 101 5.22 -7.22 -16.26
N THR A 102 5.31 -7.09 -17.58
CA THR A 102 6.57 -7.18 -18.34
C THR A 102 7.59 -6.11 -17.95
N LYS A 103 7.18 -5.05 -17.26
CA LYS A 103 8.05 -3.98 -16.73
C LYS A 103 8.35 -4.16 -15.25
N ARG A 104 8.04 -5.32 -14.67
CA ARG A 104 8.18 -5.65 -13.23
C ARG A 104 7.33 -4.77 -12.31
N VAL A 105 6.28 -4.16 -12.84
CA VAL A 105 5.31 -3.42 -12.01
C VAL A 105 4.28 -4.41 -11.48
N ASP A 106 4.18 -4.51 -10.17
CA ASP A 106 3.21 -5.39 -9.53
C ASP A 106 1.79 -4.88 -9.68
N LYS A 107 0.88 -5.74 -10.13
CA LYS A 107 -0.56 -5.48 -10.19
C LYS A 107 -1.33 -6.17 -9.06
N GLY A 108 -0.68 -7.07 -8.32
CA GLY A 108 -1.29 -7.84 -7.24
C GLY A 108 -1.46 -7.06 -5.93
N GLY A 109 -0.66 -6.03 -5.70
CA GLY A 109 -0.68 -5.25 -4.45
C GLY A 109 0.18 -5.85 -3.35
N CYS A 110 1.26 -6.56 -3.71
CA CYS A 110 2.22 -7.16 -2.80
C CYS A 110 3.04 -6.07 -2.10
N ILE A 111 2.81 -5.89 -0.80
CA ILE A 111 3.51 -4.88 0.00
C ILE A 111 5.03 -5.05 0.01
N ASN A 112 5.52 -6.29 -0.07
CA ASN A 112 6.95 -6.60 -0.01
C ASN A 112 7.72 -6.16 -1.26
N VAL A 113 7.05 -5.68 -2.31
CA VAL A 113 7.69 -4.99 -3.44
C VAL A 113 8.33 -3.67 -3.00
N LEU A 114 7.84 -3.08 -1.89
CA LEU A 114 8.25 -1.77 -1.40
C LEU A 114 9.13 -1.84 -0.14
N THR A 115 9.33 -3.02 0.45
CA THR A 115 10.04 -3.21 1.72
C THR A 115 11.28 -4.11 1.55
N THR A 116 12.17 -4.08 2.53
CA THR A 116 13.29 -5.03 2.69
C THR A 116 12.91 -6.23 3.54
#